data_AF-A0A6L3XC04-F1
#
_entry.id   AF-A0A6L3XC04-F1
#
_cell.length_a   1.000
_cell.length_b   1.000
_cell.length_c   1.000
_cell.angle_alpha   90.00
_cell.angle_beta   90.00
_cell.angle_gamma   90.00
#
_symmetry.space_group_name_H-M   'P 1'
#
loop_
_entity.id
_entity.type
_entity.pdbx_description
1 polymer ?
#
loop_
_entity_poly.entity_id
_entity_poly.type
_entity_poly.pdbx_seq_one_letter_code
_entity_poly.pdbx_strand_id
1 'polypeptide(L)' 'MTIEKIFTPQDDAFYAVITHAAGPQGTLPLTPQMLMESPSGNLFGMTQNAGMGWDANKLTGKEVL' A
#
# COMPACT_ATOMS: atom_id res chain seq x y z
N MET A 1 -0.86 -17.00 22.90
CA MET A 1 -0.32 -15.62 23.01
C MET A 1 -1.37 -14.69 22.41
N THR A 2 -1.72 -13.58 23.07
CA THR A 2 -2.74 -12.64 22.55
C THR A 2 -2.10 -11.65 21.57
N ILE A 3 -2.90 -11.08 20.68
CA ILE A 3 -2.43 -10.11 19.67
C ILE A 3 -1.81 -8.87 20.32
N GLU A 4 -2.31 -8.44 21.49
CA GLU A 4 -1.76 -7.28 22.22
C GLU A 4 -0.35 -7.54 22.78
N LYS A 5 -0.01 -8.82 23.02
CA LYS A 5 1.35 -9.19 23.46
C LYS A 5 2.35 -9.21 22.30
N ILE A 6 1.87 -9.38 21.07
CA ILE A 6 2.69 -9.39 19.84
C ILE A 6 2.81 -7.96 19.30
N PHE A 7 1.72 -7.22 19.27
CA PHE A 7 1.65 -5.82 18.90
C PHE A 7 1.46 -4.99 20.16
N THR A 8 2.57 -4.51 20.75
CA THR A 8 2.50 -3.49 21.79
C THR A 8 1.88 -2.23 21.18
N PRO A 9 0.80 -1.68 21.75
CA PRO A 9 0.20 -0.44 21.26
C PRO A 9 1.28 0.64 21.15
N GLN A 10 1.40 1.22 19.95
CA GLN A 10 2.34 2.29 19.68
C GLN A 10 1.59 3.62 19.68
N ASP A 11 2.27 4.70 20.07
CA ASP A 11 1.71 6.04 19.96
C ASP A 11 1.68 6.53 18.49
N ASP A 12 0.97 7.63 18.22
CA ASP A 12 0.85 8.17 16.86
C ASP A 12 2.21 8.56 16.27
N ALA A 13 3.19 8.93 17.12
CA ALA A 13 4.53 9.30 16.69
C ALA A 13 5.28 8.11 16.07
N PHE A 14 5.01 6.88 16.51
CA PHE A 14 5.55 5.67 15.89
C PHE A 14 5.15 5.52 14.42
N TYR A 15 3.94 5.96 14.05
CA TYR A 15 3.42 5.88 12.67
C TYR A 15 3.77 7.10 11.82
N ALA A 16 4.40 8.13 12.40
CA ALA A 16 4.85 9.33 11.70
C ALA A 16 6.14 9.06 10.91
N VAL A 17 6.00 8.44 9.74
CA VAL A 17 7.12 8.12 8.85
C VAL A 17 7.81 9.40 8.37
N ILE A 18 9.11 9.54 8.63
CA ILE A 18 9.93 10.65 8.16
C ILE A 18 10.33 10.39 6.69
N THR A 19 9.81 11.19 5.76
CA THR A 19 10.14 11.09 4.33
C THR A 19 10.87 12.34 3.83
N HIS A 20 11.65 12.20 2.76
CA HIS A 20 12.36 13.32 2.11
C HIS A 20 11.46 14.11 1.14
N ALA A 21 10.34 13.53 0.74
CA ALA A 21 9.36 14.12 -0.17
C ALA A 21 7.96 13.55 0.10
N ALA A 22 6.94 14.25 -0.38
CA ALA A 22 5.58 13.72 -0.38
C ALA A 22 5.51 12.46 -1.27
N GLY A 23 4.76 11.46 -0.81
CA GLY A 23 4.47 10.27 -1.61
C GLY A 23 3.44 10.53 -2.71
N PRO A 24 3.22 9.54 -3.59
CA PRO A 24 2.12 9.56 -4.56
C PRO A 24 0.79 9.83 -3.85
N GLN A 25 0.01 10.77 -4.38
CA GLN A 25 -1.29 11.11 -3.84
C GLN A 25 -2.38 10.16 -4.36
N GLY A 26 -3.43 9.95 -3.57
CA GLY A 26 -4.56 9.09 -3.93
C GLY A 26 -4.56 7.77 -3.17
N THR A 27 -5.31 6.80 -3.69
CA THR A 27 -5.46 5.48 -3.04
C THR A 27 -5.43 4.40 -4.09
N LEU A 28 -4.68 3.33 -3.83
CA LEU A 28 -4.71 2.15 -4.69
C LEU A 28 -6.13 1.57 -4.66
N PRO A 29 -6.72 1.19 -5.81
CA PRO A 29 -8.06 0.63 -5.91
C PRO A 29 -8.08 -0.85 -5.45
N LEU A 30 -7.56 -1.11 -4.25
CA LEU A 30 -7.52 -2.41 -3.62
C LEU A 30 -8.92 -2.83 -3.18
N THR A 31 -9.26 -4.09 -3.42
CA THR A 31 -10.47 -4.71 -2.89
C THR A 31 -10.12 -5.71 -1.79
N PRO A 32 -11.02 -6.01 -0.84
CA PRO A 32 -10.78 -7.05 0.16
C PRO A 32 -10.40 -8.41 -0.46
N GLN A 33 -11.03 -8.76 -1.58
CA GLN A 33 -10.74 -10.00 -2.32
C GLN A 33 -9.29 -10.04 -2.81
N MET A 34 -8.79 -8.92 -3.35
CA MET A 34 -7.39 -8.81 -3.77
C MET A 34 -6.43 -9.04 -2.60
N LEU A 35 -6.72 -8.46 -1.43
CA LEU A 35 -5.89 -8.62 -0.24
C LEU A 35 -5.85 -10.07 0.27
N MET A 36 -6.95 -10.81 0.13
CA MET A 36 -7.05 -12.19 0.60
C MET A 36 -6.48 -13.21 -0.38
N GLU A 37 -6.64 -12.98 -1.69
CA GLU A 37 -6.43 -14.03 -2.69
C GLU A 37 -5.34 -13.72 -3.71
N SER A 38 -4.97 -12.45 -3.91
CA SER A 38 -3.95 -12.11 -4.89
C SER A 38 -2.55 -12.44 -4.37
N PRO A 39 -1.64 -12.90 -5.25
CA PRO A 39 -0.22 -12.91 -4.92
C PRO A 39 0.22 -11.53 -4.46
N SER A 40 0.97 -11.47 -3.35
CA SER A 40 1.44 -10.21 -2.79
C SER A 40 2.21 -9.37 -3.81
N GLY A 41 2.96 -10.01 -4.71
CA GLY A 41 3.71 -9.36 -5.79
C GLY A 41 2.83 -8.50 -6.71
N ASN A 42 1.58 -8.88 -6.95
CA ASN A 42 0.66 -8.08 -7.76
C ASN A 42 0.30 -6.77 -7.05
N LEU A 43 0.04 -6.84 -5.73
CA LEU A 43 -0.30 -5.67 -4.91
C LEU A 43 0.91 -4.75 -4.74
N PHE A 44 2.09 -5.32 -4.51
CA PHE A 44 3.35 -4.56 -4.47
C PHE A 44 3.69 -3.92 -5.82
N GLY A 45 3.37 -4.59 -6.94
CA GLY A 45 3.46 -4.03 -8.28
C GLY A 45 2.67 -2.74 -8.43
N MET A 46 1.42 -2.71 -7.95
CA MET A 46 0.58 -1.49 -7.96
C MET A 46 1.23 -0.34 -7.18
N THR A 47 1.78 -0.62 -5.99
CA THR A 47 2.49 0.40 -5.20
C THR A 47 3.71 0.96 -5.95
N GLN A 48 4.46 0.11 -6.65
CA GLN A 48 5.58 0.56 -7.47
C GLN A 48 5.14 1.39 -8.67
N ASN A 49 4.06 1.00 -9.36
CA ASN A 49 3.50 1.77 -10.47
C ASN A 49 3.06 3.18 -10.01
N ALA A 50 2.39 3.28 -8.87
CA ALA A 50 2.07 4.58 -8.26
C ALA A 50 3.34 5.38 -7.92
N GLY A 51 4.37 4.72 -7.37
CA GLY A 51 5.68 5.32 -7.08
C GLY A 51 6.41 5.83 -8.33
N MET A 52 6.19 5.21 -9.49
CA MET A 52 6.69 5.65 -10.79
C MET A 52 5.88 6.81 -11.40
N GLY A 53 4.86 7.31 -10.69
CA GLY A 53 4.05 8.47 -11.09
C GLY A 53 2.78 8.13 -11.87
N TRP A 54 2.39 6.85 -11.94
CA TRP A 54 1.11 6.49 -12.53
C TRP A 54 -0.04 6.89 -11.58
N ASP A 55 -1.21 7.22 -12.15
CA ASP A 55 -2.39 7.59 -11.37
C ASP A 55 -2.85 6.39 -10.53
N ALA A 56 -2.69 6.52 -9.20
CA ALA A 56 -2.96 5.45 -8.24
C ALA A 56 -4.37 4.86 -8.40
N ASN A 57 -5.35 5.66 -8.79
CA ASN A 57 -6.75 5.24 -8.91
C ASN A 57 -7.05 4.42 -10.18
N LYS A 58 -6.10 4.31 -11.11
CA LYS A 58 -6.28 3.66 -12.42
C LYS A 58 -5.48 2.37 -12.61
N LEU A 59 -4.87 1.87 -11.54
CA LEU A 59 -3.96 0.72 -11.57
C LEU A 59 -4.65 -0.66 -11.67
N THR A 60 -5.97 -0.69 -11.90
CA THR A 60 -6.70 -1.91 -12.31
C THR A 60 -6.89 -2.01 -13.82
N GLY A 61 -6.42 -1.01 -14.57
CA GLY A 61 -6.44 -0.99 -16.02
C GLY A 61 -5.41 -1.94 -16.64
N LYS A 62 -5.45 -2.04 -17.98
CA LYS A 62 -4.44 -2.80 -18.72
C LYS A 62 -3.09 -2.08 -18.67
N GLU A 63 -2.08 -2.78 -18.19
CA GLU A 63 -0.69 -2.34 -18.27
C GLU A 63 -0.12 -2.78 -19.63
N VAL A 64 0.32 -1.81 -20.43
CA VAL A 64 0.94 -2.05 -21.75
C VAL A 64 2.27 -1.34 -21.78
N LEU A 65 3.31 -2.07 -22.21
CA LEU A 65 4.65 -1.57 -22.46
C LEU A 65 4.76 -0.98 -23.86
#